data_AF-A0A7W7J2H1-F1
#
_entry.id   AF-A0A7W7J2H1-F1
#
_cell.length_a   1.000
_cell.length_b   1.000
_cell.length_c   1.000
_cell.angle_alpha   90.00
_cell.angle_beta   90.00
_cell.angle_gamma   90.00
#
_symmetry.space_group_name_H-M   'P 1'
#
loop_
_entity.id
_entity.type
_entity.pdbx_description
1 polymer ?
#
loop_
_entity_poly.entity_id
_entity_poly.type
_entity_poly.pdbx_seq_one_letter_code
_entity_poly.pdbx_strand_id
1 'polypeptide(L)'
;MIKRQVYHIIKKYNIRIGLFSIDKSGFINVTGDVYITNTVLKKLPLRFKKVSGNFYCSSNMLVTLKGCPDFVGGIFNCYGNQLKSLEFGPICVGADYFCNENKLESLRGAPKIISGNFNCFINQLQTLEHGPEIVSGNYYANNNLLINLLGAPKQVKSFFITSNFIKNLENCPERINILAIDNTVELVFGQQNCHVNKVEIEIKENFTKSAISLDVIDQCKFLPILFKYGKYMSLYKSEPDSESKEFDMNLFNDFLLDVKEGLR
;
A
#
# COMPACT_ATOMS: atom_id res chain seq x y z
N MET A 1 -0.60 -19.68 30.98
CA MET A 1 -2.04 -19.32 30.96
C MET A 1 -2.84 -20.61 30.85
N ILE A 2 -3.90 -20.79 31.63
CA ILE A 2 -4.73 -22.02 31.59
C ILE A 2 -6.04 -21.80 30.84
N LYS A 3 -6.66 -22.89 30.33
CA LYS A 3 -7.87 -22.83 29.49
C LYS A 3 -9.02 -22.03 30.12
N ARG A 4 -9.22 -22.17 31.44
CA ARG A 4 -10.24 -21.41 32.20
C ARG A 4 -10.02 -19.89 32.15
N GLN A 5 -8.76 -19.44 32.23
CA GLN A 5 -8.43 -18.00 32.12
C GLN A 5 -8.74 -17.48 30.71
N VAL A 6 -8.42 -18.27 29.68
CA VAL A 6 -8.73 -17.90 28.28
C VAL A 6 -10.23 -17.75 28.07
N TYR A 7 -11.06 -18.70 28.53
CA TYR A 7 -12.51 -18.57 28.44
C TYR A 7 -13.07 -17.37 29.18
N HIS A 8 -12.52 -17.03 30.35
CA HIS A 8 -12.91 -15.82 31.08
C HIS A 8 -12.61 -14.56 30.27
N ILE A 9 -11.42 -14.47 29.66
CA ILE A 9 -11.02 -13.33 28.81
C ILE A 9 -11.91 -13.25 27.56
N ILE A 10 -12.16 -14.39 26.90
CA ILE A 10 -13.05 -14.48 25.74
C ILE A 10 -14.42 -13.89 26.06
N LYS A 11 -15.02 -14.31 27.17
CA LYS A 11 -16.33 -13.80 27.61
C LYS A 11 -16.28 -12.32 27.97
N LYS A 12 -15.25 -11.88 28.71
CA LYS A 12 -15.11 -10.49 29.18
C LYS A 12 -15.01 -9.49 28.03
N TYR A 13 -14.28 -9.85 26.96
CA TYR A 13 -14.03 -8.96 25.82
C TYR A 13 -14.85 -9.34 24.57
N ASN A 14 -15.86 -10.21 24.71
CA ASN A 14 -16.71 -10.65 23.61
C ASN A 14 -15.93 -11.14 22.37
N ILE A 15 -14.84 -11.87 22.60
CA ILE A 15 -14.00 -12.41 21.53
C ILE A 15 -14.72 -13.59 20.88
N ARG A 16 -14.81 -13.61 19.55
CA ARG A 16 -15.21 -14.83 18.84
C ARG A 16 -13.97 -15.53 18.33
N ILE A 17 -13.85 -16.81 18.62
CA ILE A 17 -12.64 -17.58 18.34
C ILE A 17 -13.03 -19.01 17.98
N GLY A 18 -12.38 -19.54 16.95
CA GLY A 18 -12.48 -20.95 16.57
C GLY A 18 -11.97 -21.90 17.65
N LEU A 19 -11.93 -23.19 17.32
CA LEU A 19 -11.35 -24.19 18.20
C LEU A 19 -9.90 -23.83 18.47
N PHE A 20 -9.46 -23.89 19.73
CA PHE A 20 -8.11 -23.49 20.09
C PHE A 20 -7.44 -24.46 21.06
N SER A 21 -6.12 -24.50 20.98
CA SER A 21 -5.22 -25.13 21.96
C SER A 21 -4.29 -24.08 22.55
N ILE A 22 -3.72 -24.40 23.71
CA ILE A 22 -2.72 -23.56 24.39
C ILE A 22 -1.43 -24.36 24.44
N ASP A 23 -0.34 -23.81 23.92
CA ASP A 23 0.96 -24.47 23.97
C ASP A 23 1.62 -24.35 25.36
N LYS A 24 2.77 -25.02 25.52
CA LYS A 24 3.53 -25.02 26.78
C LYS A 24 3.99 -23.62 27.21
N SER A 25 4.14 -22.70 26.25
CA SER A 25 4.54 -21.30 26.47
C SER A 25 3.33 -20.38 26.74
N GLY A 26 2.11 -20.93 26.71
CA GLY A 26 0.87 -20.20 26.95
C GLY A 26 0.34 -19.43 25.75
N PHE A 27 0.87 -19.65 24.54
CA PHE A 27 0.30 -19.07 23.33
C PHE A 27 -0.87 -19.88 22.81
N ILE A 28 -1.80 -19.19 22.15
CA ILE A 28 -3.02 -19.75 21.60
C ILE A 28 -2.82 -20.07 20.12
N ASN A 29 -3.13 -21.32 19.76
CA ASN A 29 -3.19 -21.78 18.38
C ASN A 29 -4.67 -22.04 18.04
N VAL A 30 -5.16 -21.43 16.95
CA VAL A 30 -6.58 -21.46 16.57
C VAL A 30 -6.75 -22.19 15.24
N THR A 31 -7.67 -23.15 15.24
CA THR A 31 -8.28 -23.74 14.05
C THR A 31 -9.55 -22.97 13.73
N GLY A 32 -9.55 -22.24 12.62
CA GLY A 32 -10.60 -21.31 12.21
C GLY A 32 -10.24 -19.85 12.48
N ASP A 33 -11.27 -19.02 12.60
CA ASP A 33 -11.15 -17.56 12.62
C ASP A 33 -11.08 -16.98 14.03
N VAL A 34 -10.53 -15.77 14.14
CA VAL A 34 -10.52 -14.95 15.35
C VAL A 34 -11.10 -13.58 15.06
N TYR A 35 -12.05 -13.13 15.88
CA TYR A 35 -12.65 -11.80 15.81
C TYR A 35 -12.54 -11.11 17.18
N ILE A 36 -11.80 -10.02 17.20
CA ILE A 36 -11.61 -9.11 18.33
C ILE A 36 -11.84 -7.69 17.80
N THR A 37 -13.06 -7.38 17.39
CA THR A 37 -13.40 -6.12 16.70
C THR A 37 -14.38 -5.28 17.51
N ASN A 38 -14.28 -3.94 17.42
CA ASN A 38 -15.20 -3.02 18.11
C ASN A 38 -15.21 -3.17 19.65
N THR A 39 -14.06 -3.44 20.26
CA THR A 39 -13.93 -3.72 21.71
C THR A 39 -13.17 -2.64 22.48
N VAL A 40 -12.86 -1.51 21.85
CA VAL A 40 -12.12 -0.36 22.44
C VAL A 40 -10.77 -0.74 23.08
N LEU A 41 -10.21 -1.89 22.71
CA LEU A 41 -8.97 -2.40 23.28
C LEU A 41 -7.76 -1.57 22.85
N LYS A 42 -6.86 -1.30 23.79
CA LYS A 42 -5.53 -0.69 23.50
C LYS A 42 -4.43 -1.72 23.23
N LYS A 43 -4.65 -2.96 23.65
CA LYS A 43 -3.76 -4.12 23.43
C LYS A 43 -4.60 -5.39 23.39
N LEU A 44 -4.13 -6.41 22.68
CA LEU A 44 -4.80 -7.71 22.69
C LEU A 44 -4.71 -8.35 24.09
N PRO A 45 -5.81 -8.94 24.59
CA PRO A 45 -5.84 -9.52 25.94
C PRO A 45 -5.31 -10.96 25.96
N LEU A 46 -4.97 -11.52 24.80
CA LEU A 46 -4.51 -12.88 24.57
C LEU A 46 -3.25 -12.84 23.68
N ARG A 47 -2.44 -13.90 23.75
CA ARG A 47 -1.22 -14.06 22.94
C ARG A 47 -1.43 -15.23 21.97
N PHE A 48 -1.47 -14.94 20.69
CA PHE A 48 -1.66 -15.91 19.62
C PHE A 48 -0.31 -16.31 19.02
N LYS A 49 -0.25 -17.53 18.48
CA LYS A 49 0.91 -18.02 17.74
C LYS A 49 0.55 -18.31 16.29
N LYS A 50 -0.50 -19.12 16.08
CA LYS A 50 -0.98 -19.53 14.76
C LYS A 50 -2.50 -19.44 14.70
N VAL A 51 -3.01 -18.94 13.58
CA VAL A 51 -4.44 -18.97 13.23
C VAL A 51 -4.59 -19.52 11.82
N SER A 52 -5.32 -20.62 11.67
CA SER A 52 -5.46 -21.28 10.36
C SER A 52 -6.40 -20.53 9.41
N GLY A 53 -7.34 -19.76 9.96
CA GLY A 53 -8.26 -18.93 9.20
C GLY A 53 -7.87 -17.44 9.25
N ASN A 54 -8.87 -16.59 9.35
CA ASN A 54 -8.74 -15.13 9.40
C ASN A 54 -8.49 -14.62 10.82
N PHE A 55 -7.78 -13.49 10.93
CA PHE A 55 -7.57 -12.79 12.19
C PHE A 55 -8.01 -11.33 12.06
N TYR A 56 -9.17 -11.01 12.64
CA TYR A 56 -9.74 -9.67 12.66
C TYR A 56 -9.56 -9.03 14.04
N CYS A 57 -8.77 -7.96 14.10
CA CYS A 57 -8.58 -7.11 15.27
C CYS A 57 -8.86 -5.62 14.98
N SER A 58 -9.68 -5.38 13.96
CA SER A 58 -10.02 -4.06 13.46
C SER A 58 -10.95 -3.26 14.36
N SER A 59 -10.99 -1.94 14.15
CA SER A 59 -11.90 -1.01 14.82
C SER A 59 -11.77 -1.05 16.34
N ASN A 60 -10.54 -0.91 16.83
CA ASN A 60 -10.21 -0.81 18.25
C ASN A 60 -9.38 0.47 18.50
N MET A 61 -8.66 0.52 19.62
CA MET A 61 -7.69 1.57 19.92
C MET A 61 -6.29 0.97 20.07
N LEU A 62 -5.97 -0.11 19.35
CA LEU A 62 -4.70 -0.82 19.50
C LEU A 62 -3.55 0.11 19.14
N VAL A 63 -2.59 0.23 20.05
CA VAL A 63 -1.34 0.99 19.83
C VAL A 63 -0.17 0.07 19.47
N THR A 64 -0.38 -1.24 19.51
CA THR A 64 0.61 -2.27 19.18
C THR A 64 -0.10 -3.56 18.75
N LEU A 65 0.56 -4.35 17.91
CA LEU A 65 0.13 -5.70 17.55
C LEU A 65 0.68 -6.77 18.50
N LYS A 66 1.29 -6.40 19.64
CA LYS A 66 1.72 -7.39 20.64
C LYS A 66 0.58 -8.34 21.02
N GLY A 67 0.84 -9.63 20.83
CA GLY A 67 -0.13 -10.69 21.04
C GLY A 67 -0.79 -11.19 19.76
N CYS A 68 -0.62 -10.54 18.61
CA CYS A 68 -1.01 -11.07 17.31
C CYS A 68 -0.28 -12.39 17.00
N PRO A 69 -0.86 -13.24 16.13
CA PRO A 69 -0.20 -14.46 15.69
C PRO A 69 0.98 -14.14 14.75
N ASP A 70 1.95 -15.06 14.69
CA ASP A 70 3.04 -15.00 13.71
C ASP A 70 2.56 -15.44 12.32
N PHE A 71 1.56 -16.34 12.28
CA PHE A 71 0.99 -16.93 11.06
C PHE A 71 -0.54 -16.80 11.05
N VAL A 72 -1.07 -16.31 9.91
CA VAL A 72 -2.50 -16.26 9.60
C VAL A 72 -2.73 -16.93 8.25
N GLY A 73 -3.52 -18.01 8.23
CA GLY A 73 -3.77 -18.76 6.98
C GLY A 73 -4.68 -18.02 6.00
N GLY A 74 -5.54 -17.14 6.49
CA GLY A 74 -6.41 -16.28 5.68
C GLY A 74 -6.00 -14.82 5.73
N ILE A 75 -7.00 -13.96 5.94
CA ILE A 75 -6.87 -12.50 6.01
C ILE A 75 -6.38 -12.07 7.38
N PHE A 76 -5.42 -11.15 7.42
CA PHE A 76 -5.10 -10.38 8.62
C PHE A 76 -5.67 -8.96 8.50
N ASN A 77 -6.48 -8.56 9.48
CA ASN A 77 -7.11 -7.25 9.46
C ASN A 77 -6.94 -6.53 10.80
N CYS A 78 -6.13 -5.47 10.80
CA CYS A 78 -5.92 -4.54 11.90
C CYS A 78 -6.35 -3.09 11.57
N TYR A 79 -7.24 -2.94 10.58
CA TYR A 79 -7.88 -1.68 10.18
C TYR A 79 -8.39 -0.86 11.36
N GLY A 80 -8.35 0.48 11.28
CA GLY A 80 -9.07 1.34 12.21
C GLY A 80 -8.54 1.23 13.64
N ASN A 81 -7.23 1.42 13.81
CA ASN A 81 -6.54 1.36 15.11
C ASN A 81 -5.64 2.59 15.28
N GLN A 82 -4.74 2.56 16.26
CA GLN A 82 -3.83 3.66 16.60
C GLN A 82 -2.36 3.23 16.46
N LEU A 83 -2.08 2.31 15.53
CA LEU A 83 -0.76 1.73 15.31
C LEU A 83 0.17 2.75 14.64
N LYS A 84 1.44 2.79 15.08
CA LYS A 84 2.53 3.57 14.45
C LYS A 84 3.43 2.74 13.53
N SER A 85 3.44 1.43 13.73
CA SER A 85 4.14 0.44 12.90
C SER A 85 3.37 -0.89 12.96
N LEU A 86 3.80 -1.85 12.16
CA LEU A 86 3.27 -3.22 12.13
C LEU A 86 4.12 -4.20 12.94
N GLU A 87 5.00 -3.70 13.81
CA GLU A 87 5.79 -4.55 14.69
C GLU A 87 4.90 -5.46 15.54
N PHE A 88 5.35 -6.71 15.71
CA PHE A 88 4.61 -7.81 16.34
C PHE A 88 3.37 -8.29 15.55
N GLY A 89 3.15 -7.79 14.33
CA GLY A 89 2.18 -8.34 13.40
C GLY A 89 2.61 -9.69 12.80
N PRO A 90 1.73 -10.35 12.05
CA PRO A 90 2.05 -11.62 11.40
C PRO A 90 3.09 -11.44 10.30
N ILE A 91 4.10 -12.31 10.32
CA ILE A 91 5.14 -12.37 9.29
C ILE A 91 4.74 -13.20 8.08
N CYS A 92 3.65 -13.97 8.19
CA CYS A 92 3.09 -14.78 7.12
C CYS A 92 1.55 -14.68 7.14
N VAL A 93 0.99 -14.20 6.03
CA VAL A 93 -0.46 -14.03 5.81
C VAL A 93 -0.82 -14.66 4.46
N GLY A 94 -1.78 -15.60 4.47
CA GLY A 94 -2.14 -16.38 3.29
C GLY A 94 -3.02 -15.66 2.28
N ALA A 95 -3.62 -14.52 2.64
CA ALA A 95 -4.48 -13.72 1.78
C ALA A 95 -4.19 -12.22 1.95
N ASP A 96 -5.22 -11.41 2.18
CA ASP A 96 -5.12 -9.95 2.28
C ASP A 96 -4.59 -9.47 3.65
N TYR A 97 -3.87 -8.35 3.63
CA TYR A 97 -3.40 -7.65 4.82
C TYR A 97 -4.01 -6.25 4.85
N PHE A 98 -4.88 -6.00 5.82
CA PHE A 98 -5.54 -4.71 6.01
C PHE A 98 -4.96 -3.98 7.22
N CYS A 99 -4.29 -2.86 6.97
CA CYS A 99 -3.72 -1.97 7.99
C CYS A 99 -4.01 -0.48 7.73
N ASN A 100 -4.96 -0.20 6.84
CA ASN A 100 -5.45 1.12 6.56
C ASN A 100 -6.13 1.78 7.78
N GLU A 101 -6.28 3.10 7.74
CA GLU A 101 -6.85 3.93 8.81
C GLU A 101 -6.19 3.66 10.18
N ASN A 102 -4.88 3.88 10.21
CA ASN A 102 -4.05 3.84 11.40
C ASN A 102 -3.24 5.15 11.48
N LYS A 103 -2.18 5.16 12.28
CA LYS A 103 -1.21 6.25 12.37
C LYS A 103 0.18 5.76 11.95
N LEU A 104 0.26 4.86 10.97
CA LEU A 104 1.50 4.23 10.58
C LEU A 104 2.45 5.29 10.02
N GLU A 105 3.60 5.43 10.67
CA GLU A 105 4.74 6.25 10.23
C GLU A 105 5.76 5.38 9.48
N SER A 106 5.69 4.05 9.63
CA SER A 106 6.54 3.08 8.95
C SER A 106 5.83 1.73 8.78
N LEU A 107 6.22 0.98 7.75
CA LEU A 107 5.74 -0.39 7.51
C LEU A 107 6.59 -1.47 8.20
N ARG A 108 7.49 -1.09 9.12
CA ARG A 108 8.26 -2.06 9.93
C ARG A 108 7.35 -3.11 10.58
N GLY A 109 7.72 -4.37 10.42
CA GLY A 109 6.94 -5.53 10.87
C GLY A 109 5.94 -6.05 9.84
N ALA A 110 5.76 -5.38 8.70
CA ALA A 110 5.01 -5.94 7.58
C ALA A 110 5.67 -7.22 7.05
N PRO A 111 4.87 -8.20 6.60
CA PRO A 111 5.38 -9.36 5.89
C PRO A 111 6.01 -8.93 4.55
N LYS A 112 7.06 -9.65 4.13
CA LYS A 112 7.76 -9.36 2.87
C LYS A 112 7.03 -9.81 1.62
N ILE A 113 6.15 -10.80 1.76
CA ILE A 113 5.35 -11.38 0.68
C ILE A 113 3.89 -11.42 1.14
N ILE A 114 3.00 -10.90 0.31
CA ILE A 114 1.55 -10.96 0.49
C ILE A 114 0.92 -11.63 -0.73
N SER A 115 0.18 -12.72 -0.51
CA SER A 115 -0.49 -13.46 -1.58
C SER A 115 -1.77 -12.78 -2.08
N GLY A 116 -2.35 -11.88 -1.30
CA GLY A 116 -3.53 -11.10 -1.67
C GLY A 116 -3.22 -9.61 -1.87
N ASN A 117 -4.11 -8.76 -1.38
CA ASN A 117 -3.97 -7.31 -1.37
C ASN A 117 -3.24 -6.81 -0.13
N PHE A 118 -2.46 -5.74 -0.28
CA PHE A 118 -1.89 -4.99 0.84
C PHE A 118 -2.53 -3.60 0.92
N ASN A 119 -3.22 -3.32 2.01
CA ASN A 119 -4.00 -2.09 2.20
C ASN A 119 -3.40 -1.27 3.34
N CYS A 120 -2.71 -0.18 3.02
CA CYS A 120 -2.11 0.76 3.98
C CYS A 120 -2.56 2.22 3.76
N PHE A 121 -3.66 2.44 3.06
CA PHE A 121 -4.21 3.77 2.82
C PHE A 121 -4.67 4.49 4.11
N ILE A 122 -4.75 5.83 4.09
CA ILE A 122 -5.08 6.66 5.26
C ILE A 122 -4.16 6.33 6.44
N ASN A 123 -2.90 6.70 6.29
CA ASN A 123 -1.84 6.60 7.29
C ASN A 123 -0.92 7.84 7.18
N GLN A 124 0.26 7.80 7.80
CA GLN A 124 1.22 8.91 7.85
C GLN A 124 2.56 8.53 7.22
N LEU A 125 2.55 7.60 6.26
CA LEU A 125 3.76 7.07 5.63
C LEU A 125 4.39 8.13 4.72
N GLN A 126 5.69 8.37 4.88
CA GLN A 126 6.47 9.25 3.98
C GLN A 126 7.23 8.46 2.90
N THR A 127 7.51 7.19 3.16
CA THR A 127 8.09 6.21 2.23
C THR A 127 7.38 4.87 2.43
N LEU A 128 7.61 3.91 1.52
CA LEU A 128 7.13 2.53 1.62
C LEU A 128 8.22 1.57 2.14
N GLU A 129 9.32 2.10 2.66
CA GLU A 129 10.40 1.29 3.20
C GLU A 129 9.92 0.32 4.29
N HIS A 130 10.57 -0.84 4.32
CA HIS A 130 10.21 -1.99 5.16
C HIS A 130 8.85 -2.64 4.84
N GLY A 131 8.12 -2.16 3.83
CA GLY A 131 6.90 -2.78 3.34
C GLY A 131 7.11 -4.12 2.61
N PRO A 132 6.01 -4.73 2.13
CA PRO A 132 6.06 -5.92 1.30
C PRO A 132 6.81 -5.68 -0.02
N GLU A 133 7.71 -6.58 -0.38
CA GLU A 133 8.46 -6.52 -1.64
C GLU A 133 7.69 -7.18 -2.79
N ILE A 134 6.82 -8.14 -2.49
CA ILE A 134 5.97 -8.85 -3.46
C ILE A 134 4.54 -8.85 -2.94
N VAL A 135 3.63 -8.33 -3.75
CA VAL A 135 2.18 -8.36 -3.50
C VAL A 135 1.50 -8.94 -4.74
N SER A 136 0.96 -10.15 -4.65
CA SER A 136 0.32 -10.78 -5.82
C SER A 136 -0.97 -10.08 -6.25
N GLY A 137 -1.63 -9.40 -5.32
CA GLY A 137 -2.80 -8.56 -5.57
C GLY A 137 -2.45 -7.09 -5.72
N ASN A 138 -3.36 -6.25 -5.27
CA ASN A 138 -3.26 -4.80 -5.36
C ASN A 138 -2.57 -4.21 -4.12
N TYR A 139 -1.83 -3.13 -4.32
CA TYR A 139 -1.20 -2.35 -3.26
C TYR A 139 -1.88 -0.99 -3.17
N TYR A 140 -2.56 -0.74 -2.05
CA TYR A 140 -3.29 0.50 -1.79
C TYR A 140 -2.55 1.34 -0.76
N ALA A 141 -1.90 2.41 -1.22
CA ALA A 141 -1.14 3.36 -0.41
C ALA A 141 -1.64 4.81 -0.57
N ASN A 142 -2.85 4.99 -1.11
CA ASN A 142 -3.48 6.30 -1.25
C ASN A 142 -3.68 7.00 0.09
N ASN A 143 -3.78 8.33 0.10
CA ASN A 143 -3.99 9.14 1.31
C ASN A 143 -2.92 8.87 2.39
N ASN A 144 -1.67 9.07 2.02
CA ASN A 144 -0.52 9.05 2.93
C ASN A 144 0.25 10.37 2.79
N LEU A 145 1.48 10.41 3.30
CA LEU A 145 2.38 11.55 3.17
C LEU A 145 3.56 11.22 2.24
N LEU A 146 3.38 10.29 1.29
CA LEU A 146 4.48 9.78 0.46
C LEU A 146 5.07 10.92 -0.35
N ILE A 147 6.38 11.13 -0.28
CA ILE A 147 7.10 12.16 -1.04
C ILE A 147 7.81 11.58 -2.28
N ASN A 148 8.01 10.26 -2.29
CA ASN A 148 8.65 9.49 -3.35
C ASN A 148 8.20 8.01 -3.24
N LEU A 149 8.67 7.17 -4.16
CA LEU A 149 8.37 5.73 -4.18
C LEU A 149 9.50 4.88 -3.58
N LEU A 150 10.31 5.42 -2.67
CA LEU A 150 11.32 4.62 -1.96
C LEU A 150 10.63 3.49 -1.19
N GLY A 151 11.11 2.27 -1.40
CA GLY A 151 10.53 1.06 -0.79
C GLY A 151 9.26 0.54 -1.48
N ALA A 152 8.86 1.08 -2.63
CA ALA A 152 7.77 0.53 -3.42
C ALA A 152 7.97 -0.97 -3.73
N PRO A 153 6.89 -1.76 -3.90
CA PRO A 153 7.00 -3.19 -4.14
C PRO A 153 7.74 -3.47 -5.45
N LYS A 154 8.56 -4.52 -5.49
CA LYS A 154 9.21 -4.97 -6.72
C LYS A 154 8.21 -5.61 -7.68
N GLN A 155 7.21 -6.31 -7.13
CA GLN A 155 6.15 -6.97 -7.88
C GLN A 155 4.79 -6.66 -7.27
N VAL A 156 3.88 -6.15 -8.09
CA VAL A 156 2.51 -5.81 -7.70
C VAL A 156 1.57 -5.95 -8.90
N LYS A 157 0.32 -6.36 -8.68
CA LYS A 157 -0.68 -6.37 -9.75
C LYS A 157 -1.12 -4.96 -10.13
N SER A 158 -1.62 -4.18 -9.18
CA SER A 158 -2.04 -2.79 -9.39
C SER A 158 -1.57 -1.94 -8.22
N PHE A 159 -1.19 -0.69 -8.48
CA PHE A 159 -0.58 0.19 -7.50
C PHE A 159 -1.33 1.52 -7.41
N PHE A 160 -1.91 1.80 -6.24
CA PHE A 160 -2.75 2.97 -6.00
C PHE A 160 -2.07 3.89 -5.00
N ILE A 161 -1.61 5.05 -5.48
CA ILE A 161 -0.79 6.01 -4.73
C ILE A 161 -1.35 7.44 -4.78
N THR A 162 -2.61 7.61 -5.17
CA THR A 162 -3.28 8.92 -5.22
C THR A 162 -3.36 9.58 -3.85
N SER A 163 -3.57 10.89 -3.82
CA SER A 163 -3.63 11.70 -2.60
C SER A 163 -2.36 11.56 -1.74
N ASN A 164 -1.21 11.81 -2.35
CA ASN A 164 0.11 11.86 -1.70
C ASN A 164 0.88 13.12 -2.16
N PHE A 165 2.14 13.26 -1.75
CA PHE A 165 3.04 14.37 -2.13
C PHE A 165 4.17 13.89 -3.05
N ILE A 166 3.90 12.85 -3.84
CA ILE A 166 4.90 12.19 -4.69
C ILE A 166 5.30 13.15 -5.79
N LYS A 167 6.60 13.45 -5.89
CA LYS A 167 7.11 14.37 -6.91
C LYS A 167 7.17 13.74 -8.29
N ASN A 168 7.65 12.50 -8.37
CA ASN A 168 7.88 11.80 -9.62
C ASN A 168 7.76 10.27 -9.46
N LEU A 169 7.98 9.55 -10.55
CA LEU A 169 7.81 8.10 -10.65
C LEU A 169 9.13 7.33 -10.54
N GLU A 170 10.20 7.94 -10.01
CA GLU A 170 11.42 7.20 -9.70
C GLU A 170 11.14 6.10 -8.68
N ASN A 171 11.64 4.88 -8.95
CA ASN A 171 11.36 3.65 -8.19
C ASN A 171 9.94 3.09 -8.34
N CYS A 172 9.19 3.52 -9.37
CA CYS A 172 7.92 2.88 -9.71
C CYS A 172 8.16 1.40 -10.11
N PRO A 173 7.29 0.45 -9.69
CA PRO A 173 7.42 -0.96 -10.06
C PRO A 173 7.47 -1.18 -11.58
N GLU A 174 8.24 -2.19 -12.02
CA GLU A 174 8.55 -2.40 -13.44
C GLU A 174 7.33 -2.81 -14.27
N ARG A 175 6.37 -3.53 -13.67
CA ARG A 175 5.17 -4.02 -14.34
C ARG A 175 3.96 -3.85 -13.44
N ILE A 176 2.95 -3.14 -13.92
CA ILE A 176 1.73 -2.81 -13.19
C ILE A 176 0.55 -2.92 -14.16
N ASN A 177 -0.54 -3.55 -13.74
CA ASN A 177 -1.77 -3.55 -14.52
C ASN A 177 -2.43 -2.18 -14.48
N ILE A 178 -2.75 -1.67 -13.27
CA ILE A 178 -3.32 -0.34 -13.09
C ILE A 178 -2.42 0.45 -12.16
N LEU A 179 -1.93 1.60 -12.63
CA LEU A 179 -1.25 2.59 -11.80
C LEU A 179 -2.19 3.78 -11.63
N ALA A 180 -2.53 4.12 -10.39
CA ALA A 180 -3.33 5.29 -10.06
C ALA A 180 -2.48 6.35 -9.35
N ILE A 181 -2.38 7.53 -9.97
CA ILE A 181 -1.59 8.69 -9.50
C ILE A 181 -2.42 9.96 -9.50
N ASP A 182 -1.95 10.98 -8.79
CA ASP A 182 -2.50 12.34 -8.93
C ASP A 182 -1.90 13.00 -10.17
N ASN A 183 -2.62 13.95 -10.75
CA ASN A 183 -2.11 14.75 -11.87
C ASN A 183 -0.96 15.69 -11.47
N THR A 184 -0.66 15.81 -10.18
CA THR A 184 0.47 16.60 -9.66
C THR A 184 1.81 15.87 -9.78
N VAL A 185 1.80 14.57 -10.09
CA VAL A 185 3.03 13.75 -10.22
C VAL A 185 3.72 14.05 -11.55
N GLU A 186 5.00 14.38 -11.49
CA GLU A 186 5.81 14.55 -12.70
C GLU A 186 6.07 13.21 -13.38
N LEU A 187 5.90 13.16 -14.70
CA LEU A 187 6.16 11.98 -15.54
C LEU A 187 7.67 11.77 -15.77
N VAL A 188 8.41 11.63 -14.67
CA VAL A 188 9.85 11.36 -14.63
C VAL A 188 10.06 9.99 -14.00
N PHE A 189 10.62 9.04 -14.76
CA PHE A 189 10.62 7.60 -14.45
C PHE A 189 11.94 7.08 -13.84
N GLY A 190 12.98 7.91 -13.82
CA GLY A 190 14.34 7.47 -13.48
C GLY A 190 14.91 6.49 -14.50
N GLN A 191 15.74 5.55 -14.03
CA GLN A 191 16.49 4.63 -14.90
C GLN A 191 15.76 3.32 -15.23
N GLN A 192 14.66 3.03 -14.55
CA GLN A 192 13.97 1.74 -14.65
C GLN A 192 12.84 1.82 -15.69
N ASN A 193 12.56 0.70 -16.36
CA ASN A 193 11.35 0.61 -17.19
C ASN A 193 10.12 0.58 -16.28
N CYS A 194 9.01 1.19 -16.71
CA CYS A 194 7.72 1.04 -16.06
C CYS A 194 6.67 0.70 -17.12
N HIS A 195 6.23 -0.56 -17.15
CA HIS A 195 5.19 -1.03 -18.05
C HIS A 195 3.86 -1.02 -17.30
N VAL A 196 2.93 -0.19 -17.77
CA VAL A 196 1.59 -0.08 -17.21
C VAL A 196 0.56 -0.45 -18.26
N ASN A 197 -0.49 -1.21 -17.92
CA ASN A 197 -1.58 -1.47 -18.87
C ASN A 197 -2.59 -0.33 -18.89
N LYS A 198 -2.83 0.29 -17.74
CA LYS A 198 -3.75 1.41 -17.56
C LYS A 198 -3.16 2.41 -16.56
N VAL A 199 -3.27 3.70 -16.89
CA VAL A 199 -2.99 4.80 -15.98
C VAL A 199 -4.31 5.46 -15.61
N GLU A 200 -4.55 5.61 -14.32
CA GLU A 200 -5.67 6.37 -13.77
C GLU A 200 -5.13 7.63 -13.10
N ILE A 201 -5.68 8.79 -13.47
CA ILE A 201 -5.23 10.08 -12.95
C ILE A 201 -6.35 10.72 -12.14
N GLU A 202 -6.08 11.02 -10.88
CA GLU A 202 -6.96 11.80 -10.01
C GLU A 202 -6.60 13.29 -10.13
N ILE A 203 -7.59 14.12 -10.44
CA ILE A 203 -7.40 15.58 -10.63
C ILE A 203 -7.40 16.27 -9.26
N LYS A 204 -6.36 17.06 -8.98
CA LYS A 204 -6.24 17.91 -7.79
C LYS A 204 -6.27 19.38 -8.20
N GLU A 205 -7.02 20.22 -7.47
CA GLU A 205 -7.29 21.62 -7.87
C GLU A 205 -6.09 22.58 -7.72
N ASN A 206 -5.02 22.19 -7.03
CA ASN A 206 -3.81 23.01 -6.85
C ASN A 206 -2.70 22.54 -7.80
N PHE A 207 -2.54 23.23 -8.93
CA PHE A 207 -1.57 22.84 -9.97
C PHE A 207 -0.25 23.61 -9.86
N THR A 208 0.86 22.89 -9.98
CA THR A 208 2.17 23.45 -10.33
C THR A 208 2.32 23.51 -11.85
N LYS A 209 3.28 24.29 -12.38
CA LYS A 209 3.64 24.28 -13.81
C LYS A 209 4.07 22.89 -14.34
N SER A 210 4.47 21.99 -13.45
CA SER A 210 4.91 20.63 -13.78
C SER A 210 3.78 19.59 -13.76
N ALA A 211 2.58 19.98 -13.32
CA ALA A 211 1.43 19.09 -13.27
C ALA A 211 1.00 18.62 -14.66
N ILE A 212 0.47 17.41 -14.71
CA ILE A 212 -0.18 16.83 -15.89
C ILE A 212 -1.45 17.64 -16.18
N SER A 213 -1.48 18.28 -17.35
CA SER A 213 -2.61 19.12 -17.79
C SER A 213 -3.83 18.29 -18.17
N LEU A 214 -5.00 18.93 -18.24
CA LEU A 214 -6.24 18.29 -18.70
C LEU A 214 -6.10 17.75 -20.13
N ASP A 215 -5.41 18.48 -21.02
CA ASP A 215 -5.14 18.03 -22.39
C ASP A 215 -4.37 16.70 -22.43
N VAL A 216 -3.42 16.50 -21.52
CA VAL A 216 -2.68 15.23 -21.39
C VAL A 216 -3.58 14.13 -20.83
N ILE A 217 -4.43 14.47 -19.85
CA ILE A 217 -5.38 13.53 -19.22
C ILE A 217 -6.41 13.04 -20.24
N ASP A 218 -6.90 13.90 -21.14
CA ASP A 218 -7.80 13.53 -22.23
C ASP A 218 -7.16 12.51 -23.20
N GLN A 219 -5.84 12.44 -23.22
CA GLN A 219 -5.04 11.48 -23.99
C GLN A 219 -4.59 10.27 -23.14
N CYS A 220 -5.21 10.01 -21.97
CA CYS A 220 -4.81 8.97 -21.02
C CYS A 220 -4.62 7.56 -21.63
N LYS A 221 -5.36 7.24 -22.69
CA LYS A 221 -5.22 5.96 -23.44
C LYS A 221 -3.83 5.73 -24.03
N PHE A 222 -3.05 6.79 -24.27
CA PHE A 222 -1.69 6.73 -24.79
C PHE A 222 -0.61 6.76 -23.70
N LEU A 223 -0.97 7.09 -22.46
CA LEU A 223 -0.01 7.12 -21.34
C LEU A 223 0.67 5.76 -21.08
N PRO A 224 0.01 4.59 -21.23
CA PRO A 224 0.72 3.30 -21.18
C PRO A 224 1.94 3.21 -22.09
N ILE A 225 1.84 3.74 -23.31
CA ILE A 225 2.93 3.75 -24.29
C ILE A 225 4.00 4.75 -23.84
N LEU A 226 3.60 5.90 -23.32
CA LEU A 226 4.52 6.90 -22.77
C LEU A 226 5.36 6.31 -21.63
N PHE A 227 4.73 5.59 -20.69
CA PHE A 227 5.41 4.95 -19.56
C PHE A 227 6.44 3.91 -20.00
N LYS A 228 6.13 3.13 -21.05
CA LYS A 228 7.07 2.17 -21.66
C LYS A 228 8.35 2.83 -22.17
N TYR A 229 8.26 4.04 -22.73
CA TYR A 229 9.40 4.78 -23.30
C TYR A 229 9.90 5.92 -22.42
N GLY A 230 9.27 6.17 -21.26
CA GLY A 230 9.43 7.39 -20.48
C GLY A 230 10.85 7.63 -19.98
N LYS A 231 11.64 6.57 -19.77
CA LYS A 231 13.05 6.72 -19.37
C LYS A 231 13.97 7.27 -20.49
N TYR A 232 13.52 7.24 -21.74
CA TYR A 232 14.29 7.72 -22.91
C TYR A 232 13.84 9.12 -23.38
N MET A 233 12.88 9.73 -22.70
CA MET A 233 12.26 10.99 -23.10
C MET A 233 12.20 11.94 -21.90
N SER A 234 12.50 13.22 -22.13
CA SER A 234 12.20 14.28 -21.17
C SER A 234 11.01 15.06 -21.69
N LEU A 235 9.90 15.06 -20.94
CA LEU A 235 8.70 15.86 -21.25
C LEU A 235 8.73 17.24 -20.60
N TYR A 236 9.87 17.64 -20.04
CA TYR A 236 9.98 18.83 -19.23
C TYR A 236 11.13 19.70 -19.71
N LYS A 237 10.88 21.02 -19.81
CA LYS A 237 11.92 22.04 -20.00
C LYS A 237 12.43 22.49 -18.65
N SER A 238 13.75 22.63 -18.53
CA SER A 238 14.37 23.38 -17.44
C SER A 238 14.48 24.85 -17.85
N GLU A 239 13.87 25.76 -17.10
CA GLU A 239 14.14 27.20 -17.24
C GLU A 239 15.55 27.50 -16.69
N PRO A 240 16.39 28.30 -17.38
CA PRO A 240 17.79 28.53 -17.00
C PRO A 240 18.02 29.05 -15.58
N ASP A 241 17.01 29.67 -14.95
CA ASP A 241 17.10 30.35 -13.65
C ASP A 241 16.00 29.94 -12.65
N SER A 242 15.33 28.81 -12.89
CA SER A 242 14.24 28.32 -12.02
C SER A 242 14.44 26.87 -11.61
N GLU A 243 14.21 26.57 -10.33
CA GLU A 243 14.07 25.19 -9.86
C GLU A 243 12.79 24.51 -10.40
N SER A 244 11.87 25.28 -11.02
CA SER A 244 10.61 24.76 -11.56
C SER A 244 10.77 24.23 -12.98
N LYS A 245 10.30 23.00 -13.19
CA LYS A 245 10.13 22.41 -14.52
C LYS A 245 8.74 22.76 -15.08
N GLU A 246 8.67 22.97 -16.39
CA GLU A 246 7.40 23.15 -17.11
C GLU A 246 7.18 21.96 -18.05
N PHE A 247 5.96 21.44 -18.08
CA PHE A 247 5.58 20.36 -18.99
C PHE A 247 5.58 20.87 -20.44
N ASP A 248 6.31 20.20 -21.33
CA ASP A 248 6.42 20.56 -22.73
C ASP A 248 5.34 19.89 -23.58
N MET A 249 4.25 20.62 -23.81
CA MET A 249 3.15 20.15 -24.65
C MET A 249 3.58 19.88 -26.11
N ASN A 250 4.61 20.54 -26.63
CA ASN A 250 5.06 20.28 -28.00
C ASN A 250 5.70 18.90 -28.09
N LEU A 251 6.61 18.56 -27.17
CA LEU A 251 7.22 17.23 -27.10
C LEU A 251 6.19 16.12 -26.86
N PHE A 252 5.18 16.39 -26.03
CA PHE A 252 4.09 15.43 -25.82
C PHE A 252 3.24 15.25 -27.10
N ASN A 253 2.93 16.32 -27.83
CA ASN A 253 2.19 16.23 -29.09
C ASN A 253 2.99 15.49 -30.17
N ASP A 254 4.29 15.73 -30.27
CA ASP A 254 5.18 14.99 -31.18
C ASP A 254 5.20 13.50 -30.82
N PHE A 255 5.29 13.17 -29.52
CA PHE A 255 5.16 11.80 -29.05
C PHE A 255 3.82 11.17 -29.46
N LEU A 256 2.70 11.88 -29.31
CA LEU A 256 1.40 11.37 -29.71
C LEU A 256 1.30 11.14 -31.21
N LEU A 257 1.95 11.98 -32.03
CA LEU A 257 2.03 11.79 -33.47
C LEU A 257 2.82 10.52 -33.80
N ASP A 258 4.00 10.33 -33.20
CA ASP A 258 4.81 9.11 -33.36
C ASP A 258 3.99 7.84 -33.06
N VAL A 259 3.23 7.85 -31.96
CA VAL A 259 2.38 6.73 -31.56
C VAL A 259 1.26 6.47 -32.57
N LYS A 260 0.60 7.52 -33.07
CA LYS A 260 -0.50 7.39 -34.04
C LYS A 260 -0.03 6.89 -35.40
N GLU A 261 1.18 7.27 -35.81
CA GLU A 261 1.82 6.82 -37.06
C GLU A 261 2.51 5.44 -36.92
N GLY A 262 2.46 4.82 -35.74
CA GLY A 262 3.05 3.49 -35.49
C GLY A 262 4.58 3.47 -35.40
N LEU A 263 5.19 4.61 -35.09
CA LEU A 263 6.64 4.77 -34.91
C LEU A 263 7.12 4.35 -33.50
N ARG A 264 6.19 4.09 -32.57
CA ARG A 264 6.45 3.71 -31.17
C ARG A 264 5.54 2.57 -30.69
#